data_AF-A0A7W8F572-F1
#
_entry.id   AF-A0A7W8F572-F1
#
_cell.length_a   1.000
_cell.length_b   1.000
_cell.length_c   1.000
_cell.angle_alpha   90.00
_cell.angle_beta   90.00
_cell.angle_gamma   90.00
#
_symmetry.space_group_name_H-M   'P 1'
#
loop_
_entity.id
_entity.type
_entity.pdbx_description
1 polymer ?
#
loop_
_entity_poly.entity_id
_entity_poly.type
_entity_poly.pdbx_seq_one_letter_code
_entity_poly.pdbx_strand_id
1 'polypeptide(L)'
;MFASFSASSARGRGSARFAAGTLVSGFLATAVLAGAGRAAADEGDATEPAHSGAVAAIGGLKTYGTALIHGAAGDQQVSAGLFEMSVEGGGMLQTYCVDIHTPTQKDAKYHETAWSGTSLGTNEDAGRIRWILQHSYPQVNDLAALAKKAGVRGQLTEQDAAAGTQVAIWRHSDDVDVDALDPQAEQLADYLQKNARDQPEPKASLTLDPPAVSGRPGERIGPVTVRTDARSVTVLPPADAATSGVRIVDRGGEPVTTAADGSQIFFEVPEDAAAATAELTVQASTTVPVGRAFVSDSRSQTQILAGSSESTVSATAGATWALEGAIPALSARENCAKGGVDLTVANQDDEPFTFELAGAEHTVAGGASRTVTVPLSEDQPYDFTVKGPGGFEQRFTGMLDCLTRAAEIGTTTHTLTGSNPTPVAGAPTDTNLAETGATDVTPWIAGTAIALVVLGGAGLVITGRRRAPSGD
;
A
#
# COMPACT_ATOMS: atom_id res chain seq x y z
N MET A 1 -67.23 24.29 -23.17
CA MET A 1 -68.22 24.48 -22.08
C MET A 1 -68.62 23.10 -21.57
N PHE A 2 -68.88 22.96 -20.26
CA PHE A 2 -69.46 21.80 -19.55
C PHE A 2 -68.92 20.40 -19.95
N ALA A 3 -67.94 19.81 -19.28
CA ALA A 3 -67.84 19.44 -17.85
C ALA A 3 -68.77 18.28 -17.42
N SER A 4 -68.19 17.29 -16.74
CA SER A 4 -68.87 16.17 -16.08
C SER A 4 -68.11 15.84 -14.80
N PHE A 5 -68.82 15.52 -13.72
CA PHE A 5 -68.23 15.08 -12.45
C PHE A 5 -68.99 13.88 -11.87
N SER A 6 -68.25 13.12 -11.07
CA SER A 6 -68.58 11.88 -10.38
C SER A 6 -69.99 11.74 -9.79
N ALA A 7 -70.48 10.49 -9.75
CA ALA A 7 -71.37 10.02 -8.69
C ALA A 7 -70.92 8.63 -8.21
N SER A 8 -70.86 8.43 -6.90
CA SER A 8 -70.48 7.18 -6.22
C SER A 8 -71.68 6.55 -5.52
N SER A 9 -71.67 5.23 -5.29
CA SER A 9 -72.18 4.58 -4.07
C SER A 9 -72.01 3.05 -4.11
N ALA A 10 -72.13 2.40 -2.96
CA ALA A 10 -72.05 0.95 -2.79
C ALA A 10 -73.03 0.47 -1.69
N ARG A 11 -73.51 -0.79 -1.73
CA ARG A 11 -74.02 -1.55 -0.55
C ARG A 11 -74.44 -3.00 -0.85
N GLY A 12 -74.27 -3.87 0.16
CA GLY A 12 -74.69 -5.29 0.24
C GLY A 12 -73.56 -6.16 0.80
N ARG A 13 -73.52 -6.63 2.07
CA ARG A 13 -74.42 -7.57 2.79
C ARG A 13 -74.63 -8.87 1.99
N GLY A 14 -74.34 -10.10 2.44
CA GLY A 14 -73.82 -10.64 3.71
C GLY A 14 -74.44 -12.03 3.97
N SER A 15 -73.84 -13.03 4.64
CA SER A 15 -72.57 -13.11 5.41
C SER A 15 -71.97 -14.55 5.21
N ALA A 16 -71.46 -15.40 6.14
CA ALA A 16 -71.32 -15.42 7.61
C ALA A 16 -70.30 -16.48 8.13
N ARG A 17 -69.70 -16.21 9.30
CA ARG A 17 -69.23 -17.14 10.38
C ARG A 17 -68.43 -18.42 10.04
N PHE A 18 -67.19 -18.46 10.53
CA PHE A 18 -66.81 -19.32 11.68
C PHE A 18 -65.91 -18.51 12.64
N ALA A 19 -65.55 -19.06 13.81
CA ALA A 19 -65.00 -18.28 14.93
C ALA A 19 -63.92 -19.03 15.75
N ALA A 20 -63.32 -18.30 16.71
CA ALA A 20 -62.22 -18.65 17.60
C ALA A 20 -60.80 -18.66 16.93
N GLY A 21 -59.77 -18.07 17.54
CA GLY A 21 -59.75 -17.15 18.68
C GLY A 21 -58.51 -17.26 19.58
N THR A 22 -57.75 -16.17 19.70
CA THR A 22 -56.67 -16.00 20.69
C THR A 22 -56.70 -14.59 21.26
N LEU A 23 -56.15 -14.43 22.47
CA LEU A 23 -56.35 -13.25 23.32
C LEU A 23 -55.39 -12.10 23.00
N VAL A 24 -55.87 -10.87 23.19
CA VAL A 24 -55.04 -9.66 23.25
C VAL A 24 -54.65 -9.41 24.70
N SER A 25 -53.35 -9.35 24.97
CA SER A 25 -52.77 -8.68 26.13
C SER A 25 -51.78 -7.65 25.61
N GLY A 26 -52.07 -6.36 25.80
CA GLY A 26 -51.27 -5.28 25.24
C GLY A 26 -50.00 -4.98 26.04
N PHE A 27 -48.96 -4.52 25.35
CA PHE A 27 -47.82 -3.85 25.96
C PHE A 27 -47.54 -2.56 25.20
N LEU A 28 -47.73 -1.40 25.84
CA LEU A 28 -47.45 -0.09 25.26
C LEU A 28 -45.95 0.22 25.36
N ALA A 29 -45.17 -0.38 24.46
CA ALA A 29 -43.79 0.04 24.26
C ALA A 29 -43.77 1.35 23.45
N THR A 30 -43.70 2.48 24.15
CA THR A 30 -43.39 3.77 23.51
C THR A 30 -41.97 3.70 22.94
N ALA A 31 -41.87 3.46 21.63
CA ALA A 31 -40.61 3.49 20.91
C ALA A 31 -40.05 4.92 20.89
N VAL A 32 -39.31 5.27 21.94
CA VAL A 32 -38.41 6.42 21.89
C VAL A 32 -37.41 6.12 20.79
N LEU A 33 -37.53 6.84 19.68
CA LEU A 33 -36.48 6.93 18.67
C LEU A 33 -35.32 7.71 19.31
N ALA A 34 -34.54 7.00 20.12
CA ALA A 34 -33.25 7.44 20.56
C ALA A 34 -32.40 7.60 19.30
N GLY A 35 -32.28 8.84 18.85
CA GLY A 35 -31.36 9.23 17.80
C GLY A 35 -29.94 9.00 18.28
N ALA A 36 -29.49 7.75 18.23
CA ALA A 36 -28.10 7.42 17.96
C ALA A 36 -27.81 7.90 16.55
N GLY A 37 -27.69 9.23 16.40
CA GLY A 37 -27.06 9.83 15.24
C GLY A 37 -25.73 9.12 15.10
N ARG A 38 -25.48 8.54 13.93
CA ARG A 38 -24.13 8.10 13.61
C ARG A 38 -23.25 9.32 13.81
N ALA A 39 -22.25 9.20 14.69
CA ALA A 39 -21.05 9.96 14.47
C ALA A 39 -20.54 9.46 13.11
N ALA A 40 -20.85 10.23 12.06
CA ALA A 40 -19.89 10.37 10.99
C ALA A 40 -18.64 10.90 11.71
N ALA A 41 -17.61 10.07 11.76
CA ALA A 41 -16.28 10.63 11.92
C ALA A 41 -16.09 11.59 10.75
N ASP A 42 -15.54 12.77 11.03
CA ASP A 42 -15.23 13.76 10.01
C ASP A 42 -13.94 13.33 9.30
N GLU A 43 -14.05 12.20 8.59
CA GLU A 43 -13.03 11.61 7.70
C GLU A 43 -12.99 12.46 6.42
N GLY A 44 -12.68 13.74 6.58
CA GLY A 44 -12.61 14.72 5.50
C GLY A 44 -11.41 14.47 4.59
N ASP A 45 -11.69 13.79 3.47
CA ASP A 45 -10.88 13.61 2.24
C ASP A 45 -9.35 13.72 2.44
N ALA A 46 -8.83 12.88 3.32
CA ALA A 46 -7.40 12.66 3.46
C ALA A 46 -6.91 11.84 2.26
N THR A 47 -6.22 12.50 1.32
CA THR A 47 -5.55 11.84 0.20
C THR A 47 -4.19 11.34 0.70
N GLU A 48 -4.12 10.08 1.13
CA GLU A 48 -2.83 9.39 1.29
C GLU A 48 -2.07 9.41 -0.06
N PRO A 49 -0.72 9.35 -0.07
CA PRO A 49 0.06 9.27 -1.30
C PRO A 49 -0.42 8.09 -2.15
N ALA A 50 -0.50 8.24 -3.48
CA ALA A 50 -1.12 7.24 -4.36
C ALA A 50 -0.29 5.94 -4.48
N HIS A 51 -0.37 5.07 -3.46
CA HIS A 51 0.35 3.82 -3.35
C HIS A 51 0.06 2.93 -4.58
N SER A 52 1.12 2.43 -5.21
CA SER A 52 1.05 1.80 -6.53
C SER A 52 1.96 0.59 -6.59
N GLY A 53 1.37 -0.60 -6.73
CA GLY A 53 2.05 -1.88 -6.75
C GLY A 53 1.38 -2.88 -5.81
N ALA A 54 2.17 -3.68 -5.09
CA ALA A 54 1.65 -4.57 -4.05
C ALA A 54 1.41 -3.85 -2.71
N VAL A 55 0.39 -4.31 -1.99
CA VAL A 55 0.18 -4.04 -0.56
C VAL A 55 0.20 -5.38 0.17
N ALA A 56 0.92 -5.50 1.28
CA ALA A 56 1.09 -6.77 1.99
C ALA A 56 1.19 -6.59 3.52
N ALA A 57 0.70 -7.55 4.29
CA ALA A 57 0.86 -7.60 5.73
C ALA A 57 2.07 -8.47 6.12
N ILE A 58 2.93 -7.98 7.03
CA ILE A 58 4.13 -8.72 7.43
C ILE A 58 3.79 -9.92 8.33
N GLY A 59 4.16 -11.11 7.89
CA GLY A 59 3.98 -12.38 8.62
C GLY A 59 5.13 -12.70 9.59
N GLY A 60 6.16 -11.85 9.64
CA GLY A 60 7.36 -12.00 10.47
C GLY A 60 8.48 -12.79 9.81
N LEU A 61 9.61 -12.87 10.53
CA LEU A 61 10.83 -13.58 10.12
C LEU A 61 10.57 -15.11 10.02
N LYS A 62 11.10 -15.78 8.97
CA LYS A 62 10.84 -17.21 8.71
C LYS A 62 12.10 -18.05 8.56
N THR A 63 12.99 -17.65 7.68
CA THR A 63 14.23 -18.38 7.39
C THR A 63 15.39 -17.53 7.87
N TYR A 64 15.94 -17.85 9.05
CA TYR A 64 16.95 -17.02 9.70
C TYR A 64 17.99 -17.82 10.48
N GLY A 65 19.13 -17.17 10.67
CA GLY A 65 20.17 -17.54 11.64
C GLY A 65 20.44 -16.36 12.58
N THR A 66 21.62 -16.34 13.21
CA THR A 66 22.04 -15.27 14.13
C THR A 66 23.16 -14.45 13.52
N ALA A 67 23.13 -13.14 13.74
CA ALA A 67 24.25 -12.22 13.48
C ALA A 67 24.71 -11.55 14.79
N LEU A 68 25.96 -11.09 14.81
CA LEU A 68 26.58 -10.30 15.86
C LEU A 68 26.80 -8.87 15.34
N ILE A 69 26.14 -7.89 15.95
CA ILE A 69 26.46 -6.47 15.77
C ILE A 69 27.58 -6.11 16.74
N HIS A 70 28.68 -5.57 16.24
CA HIS A 70 29.82 -5.15 17.04
C HIS A 70 29.68 -3.67 17.44
N GLY A 71 29.78 -3.40 18.74
CA GLY A 71 29.55 -2.06 19.28
C GLY A 71 30.45 -1.71 20.45
N ALA A 72 30.60 -0.41 20.72
CA ALA A 72 31.42 0.09 21.83
C ALA A 72 30.92 -0.35 23.24
N ALA A 73 29.70 -0.90 23.34
CA ALA A 73 29.13 -1.48 24.55
C ALA A 73 29.36 -3.00 24.67
N GLY A 74 29.94 -3.65 23.65
CA GLY A 74 30.02 -5.10 23.47
C GLY A 74 29.18 -5.59 22.28
N ASP A 75 29.24 -6.89 22.02
CA ASP A 75 28.56 -7.53 20.89
C ASP A 75 27.07 -7.77 21.21
N GLN A 76 26.18 -7.48 20.26
CA GLN A 76 24.74 -7.76 20.37
C GLN A 76 24.32 -8.83 19.35
N GLN A 77 23.65 -9.89 19.82
CA GLN A 77 23.03 -10.88 18.93
C GLN A 77 21.67 -10.39 18.41
N VAL A 78 21.42 -10.61 17.12
CA VAL A 78 20.13 -10.36 16.45
C VAL A 78 19.78 -11.52 15.50
N SER A 79 18.49 -11.77 15.27
CA SER A 79 18.05 -12.71 14.22
C SER A 79 18.23 -12.08 12.83
N ALA A 80 18.90 -12.78 11.92
CA ALA A 80 19.22 -12.30 10.58
C ALA A 80 18.67 -13.27 9.53
N GLY A 81 17.82 -12.79 8.61
CA GLY A 81 17.25 -13.63 7.57
C GLY A 81 16.03 -13.05 6.86
N LEU A 82 15.28 -13.95 6.23
CA LEU A 82 14.19 -13.67 5.30
C LEU A 82 12.83 -13.57 6.03
N PHE A 83 12.16 -12.43 5.86
CA PHE A 83 10.78 -12.21 6.28
C PHE A 83 9.81 -12.65 5.18
N GLU A 84 8.59 -13.03 5.57
CA GLU A 84 7.48 -13.26 4.64
C GLU A 84 6.36 -12.23 4.85
N MET A 85 5.70 -11.83 3.76
CA MET A 85 4.49 -11.00 3.78
C MET A 85 3.36 -11.65 2.98
N SER A 86 2.13 -11.50 3.44
CA SER A 86 0.92 -11.93 2.71
C SER A 86 0.32 -10.75 1.94
N VAL A 87 0.17 -10.88 0.62
CA VAL A 87 -0.31 -9.80 -0.26
C VAL A 87 -1.84 -9.66 -0.18
N GLU A 88 -2.34 -8.42 -0.11
CA GLU A 88 -3.77 -8.14 -0.16
C GLU A 88 -4.35 -8.52 -1.54
N GLY A 89 -5.44 -9.30 -1.55
CA GLY A 89 -5.95 -9.92 -2.77
C GLY A 89 -5.17 -11.15 -3.24
N GLY A 90 -4.16 -11.61 -2.48
CA GLY A 90 -3.47 -12.89 -2.68
C GLY A 90 -2.06 -12.79 -3.28
N GLY A 91 -1.20 -13.69 -2.85
CA GLY A 91 0.24 -13.71 -3.16
C GLY A 91 1.09 -13.70 -1.90
N MET A 92 2.38 -14.01 -2.05
CA MET A 92 3.38 -13.98 -0.99
C MET A 92 4.61 -13.20 -1.46
N LEU A 93 5.14 -12.35 -0.58
CA LEU A 93 6.42 -11.69 -0.76
C LEU A 93 7.44 -12.24 0.24
N GLN A 94 8.70 -12.21 -0.15
CA GLN A 94 9.85 -12.52 0.69
C GLN A 94 10.78 -11.30 0.70
N THR A 95 11.11 -10.78 1.89
CA THR A 95 11.85 -9.53 2.06
C THR A 95 13.03 -9.66 3.02
N TYR A 96 14.03 -8.80 2.84
CA TYR A 96 15.06 -8.53 3.83
C TYR A 96 14.87 -7.12 4.40
N CYS A 97 15.42 -6.90 5.60
CA CYS A 97 15.48 -5.62 6.27
C CYS A 97 16.59 -4.72 5.69
N VAL A 98 16.35 -3.41 5.65
CA VAL A 98 17.36 -2.36 5.34
C VAL A 98 17.43 -1.24 6.40
N ASP A 99 16.96 -1.50 7.63
CA ASP A 99 17.20 -0.68 8.82
C ASP A 99 17.35 -1.62 10.05
N ILE A 100 18.59 -2.00 10.37
CA ILE A 100 18.90 -3.03 11.38
C ILE A 100 18.46 -2.66 12.81
N HIS A 101 18.19 -1.38 13.06
CA HIS A 101 17.94 -0.84 14.39
C HIS A 101 16.47 -0.44 14.66
N THR A 102 15.58 -0.52 13.66
CA THR A 102 14.12 -0.39 13.86
C THR A 102 13.46 -1.78 13.90
N PRO A 103 12.69 -2.15 14.94
CA PRO A 103 12.02 -3.43 15.00
C PRO A 103 10.85 -3.53 13.99
N THR A 104 10.51 -4.74 13.53
CA THR A 104 9.24 -4.95 12.80
C THR A 104 8.06 -4.79 13.76
N GLN A 105 7.08 -3.98 13.38
CA GLN A 105 5.77 -4.02 14.03
C GLN A 105 4.98 -5.24 13.54
N LYS A 106 4.32 -5.93 14.48
CA LYS A 106 3.55 -7.14 14.22
C LYS A 106 2.30 -6.84 13.38
N ASP A 107 2.05 -7.68 12.38
CA ASP A 107 0.89 -7.61 11.48
C ASP A 107 0.76 -6.26 10.74
N ALA A 108 1.85 -5.47 10.69
CA ALA A 108 1.91 -4.18 10.01
C ALA A 108 1.70 -4.31 8.49
N LYS A 109 1.00 -3.33 7.91
CA LYS A 109 0.84 -3.21 6.47
C LYS A 109 2.06 -2.54 5.84
N TYR A 110 2.43 -3.03 4.67
CA TYR A 110 3.54 -2.55 3.88
C TYR A 110 3.09 -2.29 2.43
N HIS A 111 3.54 -1.18 1.87
CA HIS A 111 3.13 -0.65 0.56
C HIS A 111 4.35 -0.54 -0.35
N GLU A 112 4.24 -1.01 -1.60
CA GLU A 112 5.31 -0.89 -2.59
C GLU A 112 5.61 0.58 -2.89
N THR A 113 6.87 0.99 -2.71
CA THR A 113 7.32 2.37 -2.95
C THR A 113 8.63 2.42 -3.74
N ALA A 114 8.93 3.60 -4.29
CA ALA A 114 10.20 3.86 -4.97
C ALA A 114 11.33 4.12 -3.97
N TRP A 115 12.58 3.85 -4.35
CA TRP A 115 13.73 4.09 -3.46
C TRP A 115 13.80 5.56 -3.01
N SER A 116 13.38 6.52 -3.85
CA SER A 116 13.35 7.95 -3.49
C SER A 116 12.47 8.30 -2.28
N GLY A 117 11.53 7.42 -1.92
CA GLY A 117 10.66 7.54 -0.73
C GLY A 117 11.16 6.74 0.48
N THR A 118 12.39 6.22 0.48
CA THR A 118 13.01 5.56 1.63
C THR A 118 14.48 5.95 1.78
N SER A 119 15.14 5.48 2.85
CA SER A 119 16.59 5.56 3.04
C SER A 119 17.43 5.01 1.88
N LEU A 120 16.87 4.16 1.01
CA LEU A 120 17.53 3.66 -0.20
C LEU A 120 17.71 4.73 -1.28
N GLY A 121 16.94 5.83 -1.23
CA GLY A 121 16.97 6.92 -2.22
C GLY A 121 18.18 7.86 -2.08
N THR A 122 18.86 7.81 -0.94
CA THR A 122 20.07 8.58 -0.62
C THR A 122 21.31 7.69 -0.43
N ASN A 123 21.12 6.37 -0.32
CA ASN A 123 22.19 5.40 -0.14
C ASN A 123 22.88 5.06 -1.49
N GLU A 124 24.17 5.36 -1.62
CA GLU A 124 24.94 5.13 -2.86
C GLU A 124 25.18 3.64 -3.19
N ASP A 125 25.01 2.75 -2.22
CA ASP A 125 25.14 1.30 -2.37
C ASP A 125 23.78 0.57 -2.51
N ALA A 126 22.64 1.27 -2.62
CA ALA A 126 21.33 0.65 -2.86
C ALA A 126 21.30 -0.28 -4.10
N GLY A 127 22.04 0.08 -5.16
CA GLY A 127 22.24 -0.78 -6.33
C GLY A 127 23.00 -2.09 -6.03
N ARG A 128 23.90 -2.08 -5.04
CA ARG A 128 24.61 -3.27 -4.56
C ARG A 128 23.70 -4.20 -3.77
N ILE A 129 22.83 -3.64 -2.93
CA ILE A 129 21.78 -4.40 -2.24
C ILE A 129 20.94 -5.14 -3.29
N ARG A 130 20.51 -4.45 -4.36
CA ARG A 130 19.79 -5.09 -5.48
C ARG A 130 20.60 -6.20 -6.17
N TRP A 131 21.90 -6.02 -6.37
CA TRP A 131 22.76 -7.08 -6.89
C TRP A 131 22.78 -8.30 -5.96
N ILE A 132 22.92 -8.10 -4.64
CA ILE A 132 22.95 -9.16 -3.64
C ILE A 132 21.65 -9.98 -3.68
N LEU A 133 20.49 -9.32 -3.69
CA LEU A 133 19.18 -9.94 -3.80
C LEU A 133 19.04 -10.84 -5.05
N GLN A 134 19.64 -10.46 -6.18
CA GLN A 134 19.63 -11.23 -7.43
C GLN A 134 20.66 -12.37 -7.48
N HIS A 135 21.68 -12.35 -6.63
CA HIS A 135 22.84 -13.27 -6.71
C HIS A 135 22.96 -14.21 -5.51
N SER A 136 22.00 -14.17 -4.58
CA SER A 136 21.89 -15.00 -3.37
C SER A 136 20.48 -15.58 -3.19
N TYR A 137 20.22 -16.22 -2.05
CA TYR A 137 18.92 -16.72 -1.61
C TYR A 137 17.91 -15.56 -1.39
N PRO A 138 16.63 -15.66 -1.82
CA PRO A 138 15.94 -16.82 -2.39
C PRO A 138 15.89 -16.84 -3.94
N GLN A 139 16.70 -16.03 -4.63
CA GLN A 139 16.80 -16.08 -6.10
C GLN A 139 17.73 -17.22 -6.57
N VAL A 140 18.77 -17.54 -5.79
CA VAL A 140 19.73 -18.62 -6.05
C VAL A 140 19.53 -19.75 -5.04
N ASN A 141 18.48 -20.56 -5.27
CA ASN A 141 18.10 -21.66 -4.37
C ASN A 141 18.90 -22.96 -4.56
N ASP A 142 19.80 -23.03 -5.54
CA ASP A 142 20.85 -24.06 -5.56
C ASP A 142 21.95 -23.66 -4.56
N LEU A 143 21.72 -23.98 -3.28
CA LEU A 143 22.63 -23.66 -2.19
C LEU A 143 24.01 -24.33 -2.34
N ALA A 144 24.09 -25.47 -3.03
CA ALA A 144 25.37 -26.13 -3.31
C ALA A 144 26.17 -25.38 -4.38
N ALA A 145 25.51 -24.87 -5.43
CA ALA A 145 26.13 -23.98 -6.40
C ALA A 145 26.49 -22.62 -5.77
N LEU A 146 25.64 -22.06 -4.91
CA LEU A 146 25.89 -20.80 -4.20
C LEU A 146 27.11 -20.91 -3.28
N ALA A 147 27.15 -21.93 -2.41
CA ALA A 147 28.29 -22.21 -1.53
C ALA A 147 29.61 -22.35 -2.33
N LYS A 148 29.58 -23.13 -3.42
CA LYS A 148 30.73 -23.34 -4.31
C LYS A 148 31.16 -22.04 -5.03
N LYS A 149 30.22 -21.19 -5.42
CA LYS A 149 30.47 -19.89 -6.06
C LYS A 149 31.07 -18.88 -5.09
N ALA A 150 30.63 -18.91 -3.83
CA ALA A 150 31.15 -18.09 -2.74
C ALA A 150 32.52 -18.57 -2.21
N GLY A 151 32.85 -19.85 -2.39
CA GLY A 151 34.06 -20.46 -1.82
C GLY A 151 33.89 -20.95 -0.37
N VAL A 152 32.64 -21.04 0.09
CA VAL A 152 32.25 -21.58 1.40
C VAL A 152 32.84 -22.99 1.57
N ARG A 153 33.56 -23.22 2.67
CA ARG A 153 34.26 -24.50 2.93
C ARG A 153 33.34 -25.66 3.35
N GLY A 154 32.10 -25.35 3.72
CA GLY A 154 31.06 -26.31 4.12
C GLY A 154 29.91 -26.40 3.12
N GLN A 155 28.71 -26.72 3.62
CA GLN A 155 27.45 -26.56 2.91
C GLN A 155 26.72 -25.33 3.47
N LEU A 156 25.81 -24.75 2.70
CA LEU A 156 24.85 -23.76 3.19
C LEU A 156 23.50 -24.44 3.38
N THR A 157 22.87 -24.24 4.54
CA THR A 157 21.43 -24.40 4.72
C THR A 157 20.68 -23.15 4.23
N GLU A 158 19.35 -23.22 4.14
CA GLU A 158 18.51 -22.05 3.84
C GLU A 158 18.67 -20.95 4.91
N GLN A 159 18.90 -21.34 6.17
CA GLN A 159 19.14 -20.42 7.28
C GLN A 159 20.49 -19.71 7.16
N ASP A 160 21.57 -20.44 6.85
CA ASP A 160 22.90 -19.85 6.62
C ASP A 160 22.89 -18.91 5.41
N ALA A 161 22.19 -19.32 4.34
CA ALA A 161 22.06 -18.54 3.13
C ALA A 161 21.25 -17.26 3.36
N ALA A 162 20.15 -17.32 4.11
CA ALA A 162 19.36 -16.15 4.46
C ALA A 162 20.11 -15.20 5.42
N ALA A 163 20.78 -15.73 6.45
CA ALA A 163 21.56 -14.94 7.39
C ALA A 163 22.73 -14.22 6.70
N GLY A 164 23.55 -14.94 5.92
CA GLY A 164 24.66 -14.37 5.17
C GLY A 164 24.23 -13.34 4.12
N THR A 165 23.02 -13.51 3.55
CA THR A 165 22.43 -12.50 2.66
C THR A 165 22.00 -11.25 3.42
N GLN A 166 21.31 -11.41 4.56
CA GLN A 166 20.88 -10.27 5.39
C GLN A 166 22.06 -9.47 5.96
N VAL A 167 23.13 -10.15 6.39
CA VAL A 167 24.37 -9.49 6.86
C VAL A 167 25.03 -8.70 5.73
N ALA A 168 25.17 -9.28 4.53
CA ALA A 168 25.69 -8.55 3.37
C ALA A 168 24.82 -7.36 2.93
N ILE A 169 23.52 -7.38 3.23
CA ILE A 169 22.62 -6.25 3.00
C ILE A 169 22.87 -5.16 4.05
N TRP A 170 22.89 -5.49 5.34
CA TRP A 170 23.13 -4.52 6.42
C TRP A 170 24.49 -3.81 6.32
N ARG A 171 25.54 -4.52 5.88
CA ARG A 171 26.85 -3.94 5.53
C ARG A 171 26.83 -2.96 4.33
N HIS A 172 25.67 -2.74 3.70
CA HIS A 172 25.45 -1.74 2.66
C HIS A 172 24.25 -0.80 2.95
N SER A 173 23.22 -1.22 3.70
CA SER A 173 22.09 -0.34 4.07
C SER A 173 22.36 0.55 5.28
N ASP A 174 23.14 0.06 6.25
CA ASP A 174 23.28 0.67 7.57
C ASP A 174 24.72 1.12 7.92
N ASP A 175 25.72 0.69 7.14
CA ASP A 175 27.18 0.84 7.44
C ASP A 175 27.57 0.32 8.84
N VAL A 176 26.88 -0.73 9.30
CA VAL A 176 27.08 -1.34 10.63
C VAL A 176 28.14 -2.44 10.56
N ASP A 177 28.99 -2.49 11.58
CA ASP A 177 29.94 -3.57 11.84
C ASP A 177 29.17 -4.81 12.34
N VAL A 178 28.88 -5.75 11.42
CA VAL A 178 28.04 -6.92 11.67
C VAL A 178 28.56 -8.18 10.96
N ASP A 179 28.67 -9.28 11.69
CA ASP A 179 29.11 -10.60 11.23
C ASP A 179 28.00 -11.65 11.41
N ALA A 180 27.94 -12.66 10.55
CA ALA A 180 27.09 -13.82 10.77
C ALA A 180 27.73 -14.80 11.78
N LEU A 181 26.94 -15.29 12.75
CA LEU A 181 27.45 -16.17 13.81
C LEU A 181 27.87 -17.56 13.27
N ASP A 182 27.26 -18.03 12.18
CA ASP A 182 27.70 -19.25 11.50
C ASP A 182 28.82 -18.93 10.49
N PRO A 183 29.98 -19.63 10.53
CA PRO A 183 31.09 -19.35 9.62
C PRO A 183 30.79 -19.55 8.14
N GLN A 184 29.81 -20.39 7.75
CA GLN A 184 29.42 -20.58 6.34
C GLN A 184 28.52 -19.45 5.86
N ALA A 185 27.59 -19.00 6.71
CA ALA A 185 26.83 -17.75 6.48
C ALA A 185 27.77 -16.55 6.32
N GLU A 186 28.80 -16.45 7.15
CA GLU A 186 29.78 -15.36 7.07
C GLU A 186 30.62 -15.44 5.77
N GLN A 187 31.12 -16.63 5.41
CA GLN A 187 31.81 -16.84 4.12
C GLN A 187 30.91 -16.51 2.90
N LEU A 188 29.58 -16.56 3.04
CA LEU A 188 28.66 -16.05 2.02
C LEU A 188 28.52 -14.53 2.07
N ALA A 189 28.37 -13.92 3.25
CA ALA A 189 28.25 -12.47 3.40
C ALA A 189 29.45 -11.73 2.81
N ASP A 190 30.64 -12.18 3.20
CA ASP A 190 31.96 -11.72 2.75
C ASP A 190 32.13 -11.86 1.22
N TYR A 191 31.59 -12.94 0.62
CA TYR A 191 31.53 -13.09 -0.83
C TYR A 191 30.58 -12.08 -1.50
N LEU A 192 29.38 -11.91 -0.95
CA LEU A 192 28.33 -11.08 -1.53
C LEU A 192 28.75 -9.61 -1.54
N GLN A 193 29.10 -9.05 -0.38
CA GLN A 193 29.57 -7.66 -0.22
C GLN A 193 30.73 -7.34 -1.17
N LYS A 194 31.73 -8.23 -1.25
CA LYS A 194 32.92 -8.08 -2.11
C LYS A 194 32.65 -8.15 -3.61
N ASN A 195 31.58 -8.82 -4.04
CA ASN A 195 31.24 -8.99 -5.45
C ASN A 195 30.11 -8.07 -5.91
N ALA A 196 29.40 -7.41 -4.98
CA ALA A 196 28.25 -6.58 -5.25
C ALA A 196 28.61 -5.36 -6.11
N ARG A 197 27.70 -5.04 -7.04
CA ARG A 197 27.86 -4.00 -8.06
C ARG A 197 26.62 -3.13 -8.08
N ASP A 198 26.80 -1.86 -8.42
CA ASP A 198 25.68 -0.98 -8.71
C ASP A 198 24.72 -1.58 -9.76
N GLN A 199 23.44 -1.29 -9.58
CA GLN A 199 22.32 -1.65 -10.44
C GLN A 199 21.20 -0.62 -10.28
N PRO A 200 20.49 -0.24 -11.36
CA PRO A 200 19.37 0.67 -11.26
C PRO A 200 18.18 0.06 -10.49
N GLU A 201 17.40 0.92 -9.84
CA GLU A 201 16.12 0.59 -9.22
C GLU A 201 15.22 -0.20 -10.20
N PRO A 202 14.54 -1.29 -9.76
CA PRO A 202 13.55 -1.95 -10.58
C PRO A 202 12.27 -1.10 -10.68
N LYS A 203 11.64 -1.10 -11.86
CA LYS A 203 10.33 -0.45 -12.08
C LYS A 203 9.28 -0.98 -11.11
N ALA A 204 8.31 -0.14 -10.74
CA ALA A 204 7.14 -0.54 -9.99
C ALA A 204 6.32 -1.62 -10.72
N SER A 205 5.74 -2.56 -9.96
CA SER A 205 4.98 -3.69 -10.51
C SER A 205 3.74 -3.26 -11.29
N LEU A 206 3.03 -2.24 -10.80
CA LEU A 206 1.91 -1.57 -11.46
C LEU A 206 1.84 -0.10 -11.00
N THR A 207 1.77 0.84 -11.93
CA THR A 207 1.58 2.29 -11.69
C THR A 207 0.65 2.90 -12.72
N LEU A 208 -0.01 4.00 -12.35
CA LEU A 208 -0.71 4.90 -13.26
C LEU A 208 0.03 6.24 -13.35
N ASP A 209 0.22 6.75 -14.56
CA ASP A 209 1.10 7.90 -14.84
C ASP A 209 0.48 8.88 -15.86
N PRO A 210 0.15 10.13 -15.46
CA PRO A 210 0.21 10.66 -14.10
C PRO A 210 -0.87 10.04 -13.18
N PRO A 211 -0.67 10.05 -11.84
CA PRO A 211 -1.64 9.53 -10.87
C PRO A 211 -2.80 10.50 -10.59
N ALA A 212 -2.75 11.72 -11.14
CA ALA A 212 -3.83 12.70 -11.06
C ALA A 212 -3.96 13.44 -12.40
N VAL A 213 -5.18 13.65 -12.86
CA VAL A 213 -5.53 14.41 -14.07
C VAL A 213 -6.68 15.37 -13.79
N SER A 214 -6.79 16.44 -14.59
CA SER A 214 -7.89 17.40 -14.48
C SER A 214 -8.28 17.95 -15.84
N GLY A 215 -9.52 18.47 -15.93
CA GLY A 215 -10.07 19.05 -17.14
C GLY A 215 -11.55 19.39 -17.01
N ARG A 216 -12.19 19.75 -18.12
CA ARG A 216 -13.58 20.22 -18.14
C ARG A 216 -14.58 19.09 -18.42
N PRO A 217 -15.79 19.12 -17.83
CA PRO A 217 -16.90 18.24 -18.21
C PRO A 217 -17.21 18.31 -19.71
N GLY A 218 -17.68 17.21 -20.29
CA GLY A 218 -17.92 17.06 -21.74
C GLY A 218 -16.66 16.68 -22.55
N GLU A 219 -15.46 16.87 -22.00
CA GLU A 219 -14.20 16.43 -22.59
C GLU A 219 -13.72 15.08 -22.03
N ARG A 220 -12.58 14.59 -22.55
CA ARG A 220 -11.92 13.36 -22.09
C ARG A 220 -10.68 13.72 -21.28
N ILE A 221 -10.81 13.64 -19.96
CA ILE A 221 -9.77 13.99 -19.01
C ILE A 221 -8.71 12.87 -18.98
N GLY A 222 -7.47 13.20 -19.31
CA GLY A 222 -6.37 12.24 -19.50
C GLY A 222 -5.35 12.72 -20.53
N PRO A 223 -4.47 11.84 -21.05
CA PRO A 223 -4.41 10.40 -20.76
C PRO A 223 -3.75 10.08 -19.42
N VAL A 224 -4.30 9.10 -18.70
CA VAL A 224 -3.58 8.33 -17.69
C VAL A 224 -2.96 7.11 -18.38
N THR A 225 -1.66 6.87 -18.19
CA THR A 225 -0.93 5.77 -18.83
C THR A 225 -0.72 4.62 -17.86
N VAL A 226 -1.11 3.41 -18.25
CA VAL A 226 -0.85 2.18 -17.48
C VAL A 226 0.63 1.79 -17.63
N ARG A 227 1.30 1.50 -16.52
CA ARG A 227 2.70 1.06 -16.46
C ARG A 227 2.83 -0.23 -15.65
N THR A 228 3.26 -1.33 -16.26
CA THR A 228 3.33 -2.63 -15.56
C THR A 228 4.18 -3.67 -16.30
N ASP A 229 4.71 -4.66 -15.57
CA ASP A 229 5.25 -5.90 -16.15
C ASP A 229 4.16 -7.00 -16.32
N ALA A 230 2.92 -6.75 -15.88
CA ALA A 230 1.80 -7.67 -16.03
C ALA A 230 1.31 -7.78 -17.49
N ARG A 231 0.84 -8.96 -17.90
CA ARG A 231 0.33 -9.21 -19.27
C ARG A 231 -0.97 -8.46 -19.61
N SER A 232 -1.77 -8.17 -18.58
CA SER A 232 -3.02 -7.41 -18.67
C SER A 232 -3.37 -6.92 -17.27
N VAL A 233 -3.96 -5.74 -17.18
CA VAL A 233 -4.63 -5.23 -15.99
C VAL A 233 -6.15 -5.26 -16.21
N THR A 234 -6.91 -5.43 -15.14
CA THR A 234 -8.35 -5.14 -15.08
C THR A 234 -8.53 -3.68 -14.71
N VAL A 235 -9.50 -3.01 -15.33
CA VAL A 235 -9.80 -1.60 -15.13
C VAL A 235 -11.14 -1.50 -14.40
N LEU A 236 -11.13 -0.97 -13.18
CA LEU A 236 -12.27 -0.87 -12.29
C LEU A 236 -12.72 0.61 -12.22
N PRO A 237 -13.86 0.98 -12.83
CA PRO A 237 -14.32 2.36 -12.84
C PRO A 237 -14.71 2.86 -11.43
N PRO A 238 -14.82 4.19 -11.23
CA PRO A 238 -15.23 4.78 -9.97
C PRO A 238 -16.49 4.14 -9.38
N ALA A 239 -16.52 3.99 -8.04
CA ALA A 239 -17.62 3.31 -7.35
C ALA A 239 -18.98 4.00 -7.55
N ASP A 240 -18.97 5.30 -7.82
CA ASP A 240 -20.13 6.15 -8.11
C ASP A 240 -20.47 6.27 -9.61
N ALA A 241 -19.67 5.69 -10.52
CA ALA A 241 -19.76 5.91 -11.97
C ALA A 241 -21.16 5.61 -12.56
N ALA A 242 -21.89 4.66 -11.98
CA ALA A 242 -23.27 4.35 -12.36
C ALA A 242 -24.30 5.43 -11.98
N THR A 243 -23.93 6.37 -11.10
CA THR A 243 -24.74 7.51 -10.63
C THR A 243 -24.22 8.86 -11.11
N SER A 244 -22.91 9.06 -11.28
CA SER A 244 -22.31 10.27 -11.86
C SER A 244 -22.25 10.25 -13.39
N GLY A 245 -22.39 9.09 -14.02
CA GLY A 245 -22.35 8.92 -15.48
C GLY A 245 -20.94 8.92 -16.07
N VAL A 246 -19.90 9.05 -15.24
CA VAL A 246 -18.48 9.02 -15.66
C VAL A 246 -18.15 7.68 -16.30
N ARG A 247 -17.52 7.71 -17.48
CA ARG A 247 -17.09 6.51 -18.21
C ARG A 247 -15.58 6.44 -18.28
N ILE A 248 -15.03 5.23 -18.11
CA ILE A 248 -13.61 4.97 -18.35
C ILE A 248 -13.45 4.45 -19.79
N VAL A 249 -12.69 5.19 -20.60
CA VAL A 249 -12.63 4.98 -22.06
C VAL A 249 -11.20 5.05 -22.59
N ASP A 250 -11.02 4.56 -23.83
CA ASP A 250 -9.80 4.69 -24.61
C ASP A 250 -9.73 6.07 -25.32
N ARG A 251 -8.72 6.26 -26.17
CA ARG A 251 -8.61 7.48 -26.99
C ARG A 251 -9.77 7.65 -27.98
N GLY A 252 -10.34 6.56 -28.49
CA GLY A 252 -11.54 6.56 -29.36
C GLY A 252 -12.83 6.95 -28.63
N GLY A 253 -12.98 6.57 -27.37
CA GLY A 253 -14.21 6.68 -26.58
C GLY A 253 -14.92 5.35 -26.33
N GLU A 254 -14.26 4.23 -26.67
CA GLU A 254 -14.74 2.88 -26.39
C GLU A 254 -14.48 2.54 -24.91
N PRO A 255 -15.44 1.92 -24.18
CA PRO A 255 -15.26 1.61 -22.77
C PRO A 255 -14.12 0.62 -22.51
N VAL A 256 -13.24 0.95 -21.56
CA VAL A 256 -12.07 0.13 -21.20
C VAL A 256 -12.35 -0.62 -19.90
N THR A 257 -12.34 -1.96 -19.98
CA THR A 257 -12.41 -2.88 -18.83
C THR A 257 -11.13 -3.67 -18.61
N THR A 258 -10.23 -3.70 -19.60
CA THR A 258 -8.90 -4.30 -19.51
C THR A 258 -7.89 -3.46 -20.30
N ALA A 259 -6.64 -3.44 -19.86
CA ALA A 259 -5.55 -2.70 -20.49
C ALA A 259 -4.20 -3.44 -20.36
N ALA A 260 -3.17 -2.98 -21.06
CA ALA A 260 -1.79 -3.50 -20.99
C ALA A 260 -0.77 -2.36 -20.79
N ASP A 261 0.51 -2.67 -20.58
CA ASP A 261 1.57 -1.65 -20.48
C ASP A 261 1.54 -0.64 -21.64
N GLY A 262 1.67 0.64 -21.33
CA GLY A 262 1.61 1.74 -22.29
C GLY A 262 0.20 2.08 -22.80
N SER A 263 -0.86 1.41 -22.33
CA SER A 263 -2.24 1.77 -22.66
C SER A 263 -2.60 3.13 -22.06
N GLN A 264 -3.37 3.92 -22.81
CA GLN A 264 -3.85 5.23 -22.37
C GLN A 264 -5.35 5.19 -22.10
N ILE A 265 -5.71 5.58 -20.88
CA ILE A 265 -7.07 5.58 -20.35
C ILE A 265 -7.49 7.03 -20.09
N PHE A 266 -8.76 7.32 -20.31
CA PHE A 266 -9.36 8.64 -20.10
C PHE A 266 -10.65 8.50 -19.27
N PHE A 267 -10.94 9.53 -18.48
CA PHE A 267 -12.24 9.75 -17.86
C PHE A 267 -13.08 10.59 -18.80
N GLU A 268 -14.20 10.06 -19.27
CA GLU A 268 -15.19 10.81 -20.03
C GLU A 268 -16.31 11.23 -19.08
N VAL A 269 -16.44 12.54 -18.86
CA VAL A 269 -17.33 13.14 -17.87
C VAL A 269 -18.52 13.80 -18.60
N PRO A 270 -19.78 13.62 -18.18
CA PRO A 270 -20.94 14.27 -18.82
C PRO A 270 -20.82 15.80 -18.84
N GLU A 271 -21.27 16.46 -19.92
CA GLU A 271 -21.16 17.93 -20.11
C GLU A 271 -21.86 18.75 -19.01
N ASP A 272 -22.91 18.21 -18.39
CA ASP A 272 -23.68 18.82 -17.29
C ASP A 272 -23.25 18.36 -15.89
N ALA A 273 -22.12 17.65 -15.76
CA ALA A 273 -21.62 17.18 -14.47
C ALA A 273 -21.24 18.34 -13.54
N ALA A 274 -21.74 18.29 -12.31
CA ALA A 274 -21.28 19.17 -11.24
C ALA A 274 -19.79 18.92 -10.91
N ALA A 275 -19.11 19.95 -10.40
CA ALA A 275 -17.70 19.85 -10.03
C ALA A 275 -17.48 18.78 -8.96
N ALA A 276 -16.53 17.87 -9.21
CA ALA A 276 -16.24 16.72 -8.37
C ALA A 276 -14.88 16.10 -8.72
N THR A 277 -14.49 15.10 -7.91
CA THR A 277 -13.35 14.22 -8.15
C THR A 277 -13.85 12.78 -8.16
N ALA A 278 -13.27 11.93 -9.01
CA ALA A 278 -13.47 10.48 -8.95
C ALA A 278 -12.17 9.72 -9.17
N GLU A 279 -12.07 8.51 -8.60
CA GLU A 279 -10.87 7.67 -8.67
C GLU A 279 -11.11 6.43 -9.55
N LEU A 280 -10.17 6.16 -10.45
CA LEU A 280 -10.04 4.89 -11.17
C LEU A 280 -9.11 3.96 -10.38
N THR A 281 -9.45 2.67 -10.25
CA THR A 281 -8.51 1.63 -9.82
C THR A 281 -8.14 0.72 -11.00
N VAL A 282 -6.87 0.35 -11.12
CA VAL A 282 -6.43 -0.79 -11.95
C VAL A 282 -5.86 -1.89 -11.07
N GLN A 283 -6.09 -3.15 -11.45
CA GLN A 283 -5.61 -4.33 -10.71
C GLN A 283 -5.05 -5.39 -11.64
N ALA A 284 -3.99 -6.09 -11.23
CA ALA A 284 -3.39 -7.18 -11.98
C ALA A 284 -2.84 -8.27 -11.06
N SER A 285 -2.47 -9.42 -11.65
CA SER A 285 -1.66 -10.44 -10.99
C SER A 285 -0.31 -10.55 -11.72
N THR A 286 0.79 -10.40 -10.98
CA THR A 286 2.17 -10.45 -11.51
C THR A 286 3.16 -10.78 -10.39
N THR A 287 4.42 -11.04 -10.74
CA THR A 287 5.51 -11.07 -9.74
C THR A 287 6.01 -9.66 -9.47
N VAL A 288 6.12 -9.25 -8.21
CA VAL A 288 6.73 -7.95 -7.88
C VAL A 288 8.24 -8.02 -8.19
N PRO A 289 8.85 -7.01 -8.84
CA PRO A 289 10.27 -7.05 -9.21
C PRO A 289 11.24 -7.06 -8.02
N VAL A 290 12.25 -7.95 -8.06
CA VAL A 290 13.29 -8.06 -7.02
C VAL A 290 14.08 -6.75 -6.87
N GLY A 291 14.12 -6.24 -5.65
CA GLY A 291 14.70 -4.95 -5.28
C GLY A 291 13.70 -3.80 -5.10
N ARG A 292 12.39 -3.99 -5.26
CA ARG A 292 11.39 -2.97 -4.86
C ARG A 292 11.42 -2.76 -3.34
N ALA A 293 11.23 -1.51 -2.91
CA ALA A 293 11.13 -1.15 -1.51
C ALA A 293 9.68 -1.24 -1.02
N PHE A 294 9.53 -1.52 0.27
CA PHE A 294 8.26 -1.64 0.97
C PHE A 294 8.36 -0.88 2.29
N VAL A 295 7.48 0.11 2.47
CA VAL A 295 7.38 0.95 3.69
C VAL A 295 6.04 0.74 4.38
N SER A 296 5.97 1.10 5.65
CA SER A 296 4.79 0.96 6.52
C SER A 296 4.46 2.33 7.12
N ASP A 297 3.19 2.72 7.12
CA ASP A 297 2.71 3.99 7.69
C ASP A 297 2.89 4.06 9.22
N SER A 298 3.24 2.92 9.83
CA SER A 298 3.75 2.81 11.20
C SER A 298 5.27 2.63 11.21
N ARG A 299 5.99 3.30 12.12
CA ARG A 299 7.45 3.17 12.32
C ARG A 299 7.90 1.70 12.43
N SER A 300 8.31 1.09 11.33
CA SER A 300 8.57 -0.35 11.22
C SER A 300 9.53 -0.58 10.06
N GLN A 301 10.70 -1.16 10.34
CA GLN A 301 11.87 -1.24 9.43
C GLN A 301 11.49 -1.38 7.95
N THR A 302 11.98 -0.46 7.11
CA THR A 302 11.85 -0.54 5.65
C THR A 302 12.32 -1.91 5.15
N GLN A 303 11.56 -2.49 4.22
CA GLN A 303 11.79 -3.81 3.66
C GLN A 303 12.19 -3.71 2.19
N ILE A 304 13.03 -4.63 1.72
CA ILE A 304 13.39 -4.75 0.31
C ILE A 304 13.09 -6.15 -0.23
N LEU A 305 12.50 -6.21 -1.42
CA LEU A 305 11.98 -7.45 -1.98
C LEU A 305 13.09 -8.39 -2.50
N ALA A 306 13.15 -9.58 -1.91
CA ALA A 306 14.05 -10.66 -2.29
C ALA A 306 13.37 -11.74 -3.16
N GLY A 307 12.05 -11.90 -3.06
CA GLY A 307 11.26 -12.84 -3.86
C GLY A 307 9.76 -12.54 -3.82
N SER A 308 9.02 -13.01 -4.81
CA SER A 308 7.57 -12.85 -4.92
C SER A 308 6.97 -14.04 -5.66
N SER A 309 5.81 -14.53 -5.21
CA SER A 309 4.95 -15.39 -6.03
C SER A 309 4.26 -14.56 -7.12
N GLU A 310 3.43 -15.20 -7.95
CA GLU A 310 2.35 -14.45 -8.59
C GLU A 310 1.49 -13.81 -7.47
N SER A 311 1.28 -12.50 -7.55
CA SER A 311 0.76 -11.65 -6.48
C SER A 311 -0.16 -10.58 -7.05
N THR A 312 -1.19 -10.21 -6.30
CA THR A 312 -2.12 -9.14 -6.68
C THR A 312 -1.45 -7.78 -6.48
N VAL A 313 -1.58 -6.90 -7.47
CA VAL A 313 -1.04 -5.53 -7.48
C VAL A 313 -2.12 -4.57 -7.95
N SER A 314 -2.10 -3.35 -7.42
CA SER A 314 -3.07 -2.30 -7.72
C SER A 314 -2.43 -0.92 -7.83
N ALA A 315 -3.01 -0.05 -8.64
CA ALA A 315 -2.70 1.38 -8.64
C ALA A 315 -3.97 2.19 -8.87
N THR A 316 -4.02 3.42 -8.36
CA THR A 316 -5.15 4.33 -8.57
C THR A 316 -4.75 5.58 -9.33
N ALA A 317 -5.74 6.27 -9.89
CA ALA A 317 -5.57 7.62 -10.43
C ALA A 317 -6.84 8.44 -10.22
N GLY A 318 -6.67 9.68 -9.75
CA GLY A 318 -7.76 10.64 -9.59
C GLY A 318 -8.01 11.47 -10.86
N ALA A 319 -9.28 11.80 -11.11
CA ALA A 319 -9.68 12.82 -12.08
C ALA A 319 -10.56 13.88 -11.40
N THR A 320 -10.17 15.15 -11.53
CA THR A 320 -10.90 16.31 -10.96
C THR A 320 -11.47 17.18 -12.07
N TRP A 321 -12.72 17.62 -11.96
CA TRP A 321 -13.37 18.47 -12.96
C TRP A 321 -14.26 19.56 -12.36
N ALA A 322 -14.43 20.64 -13.12
CA ALA A 322 -15.36 21.74 -12.84
C ALA A 322 -15.76 22.46 -14.15
N LEU A 323 -16.88 23.18 -14.14
CA LEU A 323 -17.33 23.97 -15.28
C LEU A 323 -16.64 25.35 -15.38
N GLU A 324 -16.19 25.89 -14.24
CA GLU A 324 -15.62 27.24 -14.12
C GLU A 324 -14.50 27.26 -13.07
N GLY A 325 -13.58 28.22 -13.18
CA GLY A 325 -12.39 28.33 -12.32
C GLY A 325 -11.21 27.43 -12.75
N ALA A 326 -10.06 27.65 -12.13
CA ALA A 326 -8.88 26.80 -12.33
C ALA A 326 -9.08 25.40 -11.73
N ILE A 327 -8.71 24.35 -12.48
CA ILE A 327 -8.98 22.95 -12.17
C ILE A 327 -7.65 22.19 -12.02
N PRO A 328 -7.03 22.16 -10.83
CA PRO A 328 -5.72 21.57 -10.64
C PRO A 328 -5.81 20.06 -10.40
N ALA A 329 -4.84 19.31 -10.90
CA ALA A 329 -4.58 17.93 -10.53
C ALA A 329 -3.35 17.90 -9.60
N LEU A 330 -3.53 17.43 -8.37
CA LEU A 330 -2.47 17.37 -7.36
C LEU A 330 -2.06 15.93 -7.12
N SER A 331 -0.78 15.71 -6.88
CA SER A 331 -0.25 14.44 -6.39
C SER A 331 0.96 14.67 -5.50
N ALA A 332 1.12 13.84 -4.47
CA ALA A 332 2.22 13.89 -3.53
C ALA A 332 3.08 12.63 -3.66
N ARG A 333 4.41 12.77 -3.51
CA ARG A 333 5.37 11.65 -3.38
C ARG A 333 6.50 12.03 -2.43
N GLU A 334 6.94 11.09 -1.61
CA GLU A 334 8.08 11.30 -0.70
C GLU A 334 9.40 11.40 -1.47
N ASN A 335 10.28 12.29 -0.99
CA ASN A 335 11.57 12.58 -1.57
C ASN A 335 12.62 12.74 -0.46
N CYS A 336 13.18 11.61 -0.03
CA CYS A 336 14.21 11.51 0.99
C CYS A 336 15.48 12.27 0.65
N ALA A 337 15.82 12.41 -0.63
CA ALA A 337 16.94 13.23 -1.10
C ALA A 337 16.73 14.76 -0.87
N LYS A 338 15.57 15.16 -0.36
CA LYS A 338 15.24 16.55 0.05
C LYS A 338 14.70 16.68 1.48
N GLY A 339 14.49 15.59 2.22
CA GLY A 339 13.84 15.61 3.54
C GLY A 339 12.40 16.13 3.50
N GLY A 340 11.56 15.57 2.64
CA GLY A 340 10.19 16.07 2.48
C GLY A 340 9.35 15.39 1.40
N VAL A 341 8.19 15.97 1.13
CA VAL A 341 7.21 15.51 0.13
C VAL A 341 7.20 16.44 -1.07
N ASP A 342 7.42 15.91 -2.27
CA ASP A 342 7.21 16.62 -3.53
C ASP A 342 5.72 16.62 -3.90
N LEU A 343 5.05 17.73 -3.62
CA LEU A 343 3.73 18.03 -4.17
C LEU A 343 3.90 18.48 -5.63
N THR A 344 3.34 17.72 -6.57
CA THR A 344 3.22 18.12 -7.98
C THR A 344 1.80 18.60 -8.27
N VAL A 345 1.71 19.83 -8.76
CA VAL A 345 0.46 20.50 -9.15
C VAL A 345 0.48 20.73 -10.66
N ALA A 346 -0.38 20.02 -11.38
CA ALA A 346 -0.61 20.22 -12.82
C ALA A 346 -1.93 20.99 -13.01
N ASN A 347 -1.91 21.99 -13.88
CA ASN A 347 -3.09 22.79 -14.22
C ASN A 347 -3.31 22.68 -15.74
N GLN A 348 -4.30 21.90 -16.16
CA GLN A 348 -4.64 21.72 -17.57
C GLN A 348 -5.66 22.77 -18.08
N ASP A 349 -6.17 23.63 -17.19
CA ASP A 349 -7.06 24.73 -17.57
C ASP A 349 -6.29 25.92 -18.15
N ASP A 350 -7.01 26.95 -18.61
CA ASP A 350 -6.43 28.25 -19.03
C ASP A 350 -6.23 29.19 -17.83
N GLU A 351 -7.08 29.14 -16.80
CA GLU A 351 -6.98 30.03 -15.64
C GLU A 351 -5.81 29.67 -14.72
N PRO A 352 -5.03 30.65 -14.21
CA PRO A 352 -3.90 30.36 -13.32
C PRO A 352 -4.36 29.91 -11.93
N PHE A 353 -3.92 28.74 -11.50
CA PHE A 353 -4.14 28.24 -10.14
C PHE A 353 -3.11 28.85 -9.17
N THR A 354 -3.58 29.62 -8.19
CA THR A 354 -2.76 30.13 -7.07
C THR A 354 -3.20 29.48 -5.77
N PHE A 355 -2.23 28.92 -5.03
CA PHE A 355 -2.45 28.22 -3.76
C PHE A 355 -1.43 28.65 -2.70
N GLU A 356 -1.77 28.44 -1.43
CA GLU A 356 -0.82 28.55 -0.32
C GLU A 356 -0.29 27.17 0.07
N LEU A 357 1.03 27.07 0.32
CA LEU A 357 1.69 25.88 0.84
C LEU A 357 2.88 26.30 1.71
N ALA A 358 3.04 25.67 2.89
CA ALA A 358 4.12 25.96 3.83
C ALA A 358 4.32 27.46 4.17
N GLY A 359 3.25 28.27 4.12
CA GLY A 359 3.30 29.72 4.37
C GLY A 359 3.81 30.55 3.18
N ALA A 360 3.87 29.99 1.98
CA ALA A 360 4.25 30.66 0.74
C ALA A 360 3.13 30.57 -0.32
N GLU A 361 2.96 31.64 -1.10
CA GLU A 361 2.05 31.67 -2.24
C GLU A 361 2.73 31.07 -3.49
N HIS A 362 2.04 30.17 -4.18
CA HIS A 362 2.49 29.50 -5.38
C HIS A 362 1.45 29.60 -6.49
N THR A 363 1.84 30.15 -7.64
CA THR A 363 1.03 30.11 -8.87
C THR A 363 1.55 29.06 -9.85
N VAL A 364 0.61 28.41 -10.55
CA VAL A 364 0.80 27.56 -11.73
C VAL A 364 -0.07 28.14 -12.85
N ALA A 365 0.56 28.52 -13.96
CA ALA A 365 -0.16 29.03 -15.13
C ALA A 365 -1.05 27.97 -15.77
N GLY A 366 -1.96 28.38 -16.66
CA GLY A 366 -2.71 27.43 -17.48
C GLY A 366 -1.80 26.58 -18.38
N GLY A 367 -2.19 25.33 -18.62
CA GLY A 367 -1.42 24.32 -19.35
C GLY A 367 -0.04 23.97 -18.76
N ALA A 368 0.24 24.31 -17.49
CA ALA A 368 1.54 24.15 -16.86
C ALA A 368 1.53 23.16 -15.69
N SER A 369 2.71 22.70 -15.27
CA SER A 369 2.90 21.88 -14.07
C SER A 369 4.07 22.40 -13.24
N ARG A 370 3.97 22.26 -11.92
CA ARG A 370 4.98 22.69 -10.95
C ARG A 370 5.06 21.71 -9.79
N THR A 371 6.27 21.25 -9.48
CA THR A 371 6.55 20.53 -8.23
C THR A 371 7.08 21.50 -7.18
N VAL A 372 6.62 21.36 -5.95
CA VAL A 372 7.08 22.09 -4.76
C VAL A 372 7.35 21.08 -3.67
N THR A 373 8.53 21.14 -3.05
CA THR A 373 8.88 20.26 -1.95
C THR A 373 8.40 20.89 -0.64
N VAL A 374 7.55 20.17 0.10
CA VAL A 374 7.21 20.47 1.48
C VAL A 374 8.31 19.87 2.35
N PRO A 375 9.17 20.67 3.01
CA PRO A 375 10.14 20.14 3.95
C PRO A 375 9.41 19.62 5.20
N LEU A 376 9.81 18.45 5.68
CA LEU A 376 9.18 17.79 6.83
C LEU A 376 10.25 17.37 7.85
N SER A 377 9.81 16.98 9.03
CA SER A 377 10.67 16.30 10.00
C SER A 377 10.68 14.81 9.71
N GLU A 378 11.84 14.19 9.82
CA GLU A 378 11.96 12.73 9.88
C GLU A 378 11.13 12.13 11.02
N ASP A 379 10.68 10.89 10.82
CA ASP A 379 10.11 10.01 11.83
C ASP A 379 8.77 10.56 12.42
N GLN A 380 8.16 11.55 11.76
CA GLN A 380 6.95 12.27 12.19
C GLN A 380 5.81 12.16 11.17
N PRO A 381 4.56 11.96 11.64
CA PRO A 381 3.40 12.01 10.75
C PRO A 381 3.18 13.43 10.23
N TYR A 382 2.93 13.56 8.94
CA TYR A 382 2.57 14.83 8.31
C TYR A 382 1.07 14.90 8.02
N ASP A 383 0.53 16.12 8.05
CA ASP A 383 -0.85 16.45 7.73
C ASP A 383 -0.86 17.89 7.21
N PHE A 384 -1.06 18.07 5.90
CA PHE A 384 -1.12 19.39 5.29
C PHE A 384 -2.24 19.49 4.24
N THR A 385 -2.87 20.66 4.14
CA THR A 385 -3.94 20.91 3.17
C THR A 385 -3.49 21.97 2.17
N VAL A 386 -3.53 21.63 0.89
CA VAL A 386 -3.38 22.60 -0.20
C VAL A 386 -4.72 23.28 -0.41
N LYS A 387 -4.76 24.60 -0.23
CA LYS A 387 -5.98 25.42 -0.35
C LYS A 387 -5.86 26.37 -1.53
N GLY A 388 -6.93 26.49 -2.32
CA GLY A 388 -6.97 27.27 -3.57
C GLY A 388 -8.28 28.04 -3.77
N PRO A 389 -8.49 28.62 -4.97
CA PRO A 389 -9.68 29.41 -5.29
C PRO A 389 -10.95 28.54 -5.30
N GLY A 390 -12.13 29.18 -5.28
CA GLY A 390 -13.42 28.49 -5.37
C GLY A 390 -13.80 27.62 -4.16
N GLY A 391 -12.94 27.53 -3.13
CA GLY A 391 -13.09 26.57 -2.03
C GLY A 391 -12.42 25.22 -2.31
N PHE A 392 -11.51 25.13 -3.29
CA PHE A 392 -10.66 23.96 -3.48
C PHE A 392 -9.80 23.72 -2.24
N GLU A 393 -9.94 22.55 -1.63
CA GLU A 393 -9.05 22.05 -0.59
C GLU A 393 -8.73 20.58 -0.86
N GLN A 394 -7.45 20.19 -0.75
CA GLN A 394 -7.04 18.79 -0.76
C GLN A 394 -5.99 18.53 0.30
N ARG A 395 -6.22 17.50 1.12
CA ARG A 395 -5.40 17.14 2.28
C ARG A 395 -4.49 15.96 1.96
N PHE A 396 -3.25 16.04 2.42
CA PHE A 396 -2.24 15.00 2.30
C PHE A 396 -1.72 14.62 3.68
N THR A 397 -1.70 13.33 3.96
CA THR A 397 -1.25 12.69 5.20
C THR A 397 -0.18 11.64 4.90
N GLY A 398 0.50 11.13 5.93
CA GLY A 398 1.55 10.11 5.81
C GLY A 398 2.60 10.23 6.91
N MET A 399 3.75 9.58 6.76
CA MET A 399 4.90 9.70 7.67
C MET A 399 6.21 9.67 6.88
N LEU A 400 7.10 10.65 7.09
CA LEU A 400 8.41 10.64 6.44
C LEU A 400 9.37 9.74 7.22
N ASP A 401 9.80 8.62 6.63
CA ASP A 401 10.77 7.67 7.20
C ASP A 401 11.94 7.49 6.21
N CYS A 402 12.85 8.47 6.19
CA CYS A 402 13.92 8.56 5.19
C CYS A 402 15.33 8.25 5.72
N LEU A 403 15.48 7.96 7.02
CA LEU A 403 16.76 7.63 7.65
C LEU A 403 16.66 6.30 8.40
N THR A 404 17.64 5.41 8.22
CA THR A 404 17.80 4.29 9.14
C THR A 404 18.18 4.80 10.53
N ARG A 405 17.85 4.07 11.59
CA ARG A 405 18.25 4.42 12.96
C ARG A 405 19.78 4.48 13.12
N ALA A 406 20.53 3.75 12.30
CA ALA A 406 21.99 3.87 12.21
C ALA A 406 22.42 5.28 11.73
N ALA A 407 21.79 5.78 10.67
CA ALA A 407 22.08 7.09 10.10
C ALA A 407 21.67 8.26 11.03
N GLU A 408 20.58 8.13 11.78
CA GLU A 408 20.16 9.13 12.78
C GLU A 408 21.15 9.28 13.95
N ILE A 409 21.66 8.16 14.49
CA ILE A 409 22.54 8.14 15.66
C ILE A 409 23.94 8.62 15.29
N GLY A 410 24.40 8.25 14.08
CA GLY A 410 25.69 8.61 13.52
C GLY A 410 26.89 7.94 14.21
N THR A 411 28.01 7.85 13.50
CA THR A 411 29.24 7.17 13.97
C THR A 411 30.02 7.93 15.07
N THR A 412 29.37 8.87 15.78
CA THR A 412 29.95 9.72 16.81
C THR A 412 29.56 9.30 18.21
N THR A 413 30.52 8.77 18.97
CA THR A 413 30.35 8.40 20.39
C THR A 413 29.98 9.60 21.26
N HIS A 414 28.68 9.77 21.53
CA HIS A 414 28.21 10.71 22.54
C HIS A 414 28.47 10.17 23.95
N THR A 415 29.50 10.70 24.63
CA THR A 415 29.71 10.45 26.07
C THR A 415 28.57 11.05 26.89
N LEU A 416 27.63 10.21 27.31
CA LEU A 416 26.50 10.59 28.16
C LEU A 416 26.94 10.93 29.59
N THR A 417 27.44 12.16 29.80
CA THR A 417 27.63 12.73 31.14
C THR A 417 26.29 13.15 31.73
N GLY A 418 25.49 12.19 32.22
CA GLY A 418 24.13 12.43 32.70
C GLY A 418 23.62 11.40 33.72
N SER A 419 23.94 11.62 35.00
CA SER A 419 23.22 11.16 36.21
C SER A 419 22.68 9.71 36.24
N ASN A 420 23.40 8.81 36.92
CA ASN A 420 22.94 7.44 37.25
C ASN A 420 21.56 7.41 37.93
N PRO A 421 20.58 6.64 37.40
CA PRO A 421 19.55 6.00 38.23
C PRO A 421 20.12 4.74 38.90
N THR A 422 19.70 4.45 40.13
CA THR A 422 20.15 3.27 40.87
C THR A 422 19.57 1.98 40.27
N PRO A 423 20.37 0.92 40.01
CA PRO A 423 19.86 -0.31 39.40
C PRO A 423 18.97 -1.10 40.37
N VAL A 424 17.73 -1.37 39.95
CA VAL A 424 16.89 -2.43 40.53
C VAL A 424 17.25 -3.73 39.80
N ALA A 425 17.62 -4.77 40.55
CA ALA A 425 18.06 -6.04 39.96
C ALA A 425 16.89 -6.83 39.36
N GLY A 426 16.78 -6.81 38.03
CA GLY A 426 16.06 -7.80 37.23
C GLY A 426 17.04 -8.74 36.52
N ALA A 427 16.64 -9.98 36.24
CA ALA A 427 17.44 -10.90 35.43
C ALA A 427 17.42 -10.47 33.94
N PRO A 428 18.47 -10.76 33.17
CA PRO A 428 18.46 -10.47 31.74
C PRO A 428 17.40 -11.31 31.03
N THR A 429 16.53 -10.64 30.28
CA THR A 429 15.67 -11.25 29.26
C THR A 429 16.23 -10.86 27.89
N ASP A 430 16.59 -11.85 27.08
CA ASP A 430 17.14 -11.62 25.74
C ASP A 430 16.16 -10.78 24.90
N THR A 431 16.56 -9.54 24.62
CA THR A 431 15.70 -8.54 23.98
C THR A 431 15.97 -8.53 22.48
N ASN A 432 15.41 -9.51 21.78
CA ASN A 432 15.61 -9.65 20.33
C ASN A 432 14.84 -8.58 19.56
N LEU A 433 15.56 -7.59 19.00
CA LEU A 433 14.96 -6.49 18.22
C LEU A 433 14.28 -6.97 16.93
N ALA A 434 14.70 -8.10 16.36
CA ALA A 434 14.17 -8.65 15.11
C ALA A 434 12.93 -9.57 15.31
N GLU A 435 12.52 -9.84 16.55
CA GLU A 435 11.52 -10.89 16.86
C GLU A 435 10.52 -10.51 17.97
N THR A 436 10.22 -9.22 18.13
CA THR A 436 9.28 -8.71 19.15
C THR A 436 7.80 -9.04 18.84
N GLY A 437 7.41 -10.32 18.88
CA GLY A 437 5.99 -10.71 18.74
C GLY A 437 5.65 -12.20 18.57
N ALA A 438 6.63 -13.10 18.46
CA ALA A 438 6.40 -14.53 18.23
C ALA A 438 6.29 -15.33 19.55
N THR A 439 5.07 -15.49 20.06
CA THR A 439 4.77 -16.47 21.13
C THR A 439 3.87 -17.59 20.61
N ASP A 440 4.40 -18.82 20.61
CA ASP A 440 3.78 -20.03 20.05
C ASP A 440 2.58 -20.55 20.88
N VAL A 441 1.42 -19.88 20.80
CA VAL A 441 0.19 -20.34 21.49
C VAL A 441 -1.11 -20.17 20.67
N THR A 442 -1.10 -20.38 19.34
CA THR A 442 -2.34 -20.33 18.54
C THR A 442 -2.54 -21.42 17.47
N PRO A 443 -2.58 -22.72 17.82
CA PRO A 443 -3.44 -23.64 17.06
C PRO A 443 -4.92 -23.27 17.27
N TRP A 444 -5.75 -23.40 16.22
CA TRP A 444 -7.24 -23.41 16.17
C TRP A 444 -7.99 -22.39 15.29
N ILE A 445 -7.35 -21.38 14.68
CA ILE A 445 -8.04 -20.49 13.71
C ILE A 445 -7.69 -20.85 12.25
N ALA A 446 -7.93 -22.12 11.89
CA ALA A 446 -7.83 -22.63 10.52
C ALA A 446 -9.06 -23.48 10.09
N GLY A 447 -10.15 -23.43 10.86
CA GLY A 447 -11.26 -24.39 10.77
C GLY A 447 -12.56 -23.90 10.12
N THR A 448 -12.72 -22.61 9.81
CA THR A 448 -14.04 -22.00 9.52
C THR A 448 -14.25 -21.48 8.09
N ALA A 449 -13.20 -21.27 7.30
CA ALA A 449 -13.34 -20.81 5.91
C ALA A 449 -13.96 -21.87 4.97
N ILE A 450 -13.54 -23.14 5.11
CA ILE A 450 -13.90 -24.23 4.19
C ILE A 450 -15.40 -24.58 4.27
N ALA A 451 -16.03 -24.43 5.44
CA ALA A 451 -17.44 -24.76 5.65
C ALA A 451 -18.39 -23.89 4.81
N LEU A 452 -18.08 -22.61 4.62
CA LEU A 452 -18.94 -21.68 3.88
C LEU A 452 -18.85 -21.88 2.36
N VAL A 453 -17.68 -22.25 1.84
CA VAL A 453 -17.50 -22.55 0.40
C VAL A 453 -18.32 -23.77 -0.02
N VAL A 454 -18.35 -24.83 0.80
CA VAL A 454 -19.15 -26.05 0.54
C VAL A 454 -20.66 -25.75 0.56
N LEU A 455 -21.13 -24.90 1.48
CA LEU A 455 -22.53 -24.50 1.55
C LEU A 455 -22.93 -23.57 0.39
N GLY A 456 -22.05 -22.65 -0.02
CA GLY A 456 -22.27 -21.78 -1.18
C GLY A 456 -22.36 -22.56 -2.50
N GLY A 457 -21.46 -23.53 -2.72
CA GLY A 457 -21.43 -24.35 -3.93
C GLY A 457 -22.71 -25.18 -4.15
N ALA A 458 -23.36 -25.64 -3.08
CA ALA A 458 -24.59 -26.43 -3.17
C ALA A 458 -25.80 -25.64 -3.72
N GLY A 459 -25.87 -24.33 -3.45
CA GLY A 459 -27.01 -23.50 -3.85
C GLY A 459 -27.13 -23.29 -5.38
N LEU A 460 -26.01 -23.05 -6.04
CA LEU A 460 -25.94 -22.75 -7.48
C LEU A 460 -26.30 -23.96 -8.37
N VAL A 461 -25.98 -25.18 -7.95
CA VAL A 461 -26.27 -26.40 -8.71
C VAL A 461 -27.77 -26.73 -8.72
N ILE A 462 -28.51 -26.34 -7.68
CA ILE A 462 -29.94 -26.64 -7.52
C ILE A 462 -30.82 -25.66 -8.32
N THR A 463 -30.42 -24.39 -8.45
CA THR A 463 -31.18 -23.38 -9.21
C THR A 463 -31.00 -23.51 -10.73
N GLY A 464 -29.81 -23.90 -11.20
CA GLY A 464 -29.51 -24.04 -12.64
C GLY A 464 -30.31 -25.12 -13.38
N ARG A 465 -30.92 -26.09 -12.68
CA ARG A 465 -31.56 -27.27 -13.28
C ARG A 465 -33.06 -27.14 -13.60
N ARG A 466 -33.65 -25.94 -13.56
CA ARG A 466 -35.11 -25.73 -13.77
C ARG A 466 -35.54 -24.89 -14.98
N ARG A 467 -34.66 -24.65 -15.97
CA ARG A 467 -35.04 -24.07 -17.27
C ARG A 467 -34.41 -24.79 -18.45
N ALA A 468 -35.06 -25.87 -18.88
CA ALA A 468 -34.99 -26.40 -20.24
C ALA A 468 -36.43 -26.47 -20.77
N PRO A 469 -36.71 -26.06 -22.02
CA PRO A 469 -38.06 -26.06 -22.57
C PRO A 469 -38.47 -27.46 -23.05
N SER A 470 -39.73 -27.84 -22.78
CA SER A 470 -40.42 -28.91 -23.51
C SER A 470 -41.10 -28.30 -24.73
N GLY A 471 -41.00 -28.97 -25.88
CA GLY A 471 -41.81 -28.64 -27.05
C GLY A 471 -43.09 -29.46 -27.10
N ASP A 472 -44.19 -28.81 -27.48
CA ASP A 472 -44.96 -29.10 -28.71
C ASP A 472 -45.55 -27.76 -29.20
#